data_AF-U1R8G3-F1
#
_entry.id   AF-U1R8G3-F1
#
_cell.length_a   1.000
_cell.length_b   1.000
_cell.length_c   1.000
_cell.angle_alpha   90.00
_cell.angle_beta   90.00
_cell.angle_gamma   90.00
#
_symmetry.space_group_name_H-M   'P 1'
#
loop_
_entity.id
_entity.type
_entity.pdbx_description
1 polymer ?
#
loop_
_entity_poly.entity_id
_entity_poly.type
_entity_poly.pdbx_seq_one_letter_code
_entity_poly.pdbx_strand_id
1 'polypeptide(L)'
;MDYLLYSFYVLPCLLGGLFLSIYDFLARSVPRWAVLSAVSIQLIWFYVFLGVTAVRTASVFILIACGTQFVLFLIARGGLGLGDVTALAVSVLFFVPTGLRSWVLLIIWWLLMSAVLLLQIMFLLLRKRKTSIACVPTQFFCALLTIALYFFAYN
;
A
#
# COMPACT_ATOMS: atom_id res chain seq x y z
N MET A 1 -14.83 12.89 -8.65
CA MET A 1 -14.65 11.61 -9.37
C MET A 1 -15.47 10.60 -8.63
N ASP A 2 -16.36 9.89 -9.31
CA ASP A 2 -17.31 9.02 -8.63
C ASP A 2 -16.61 7.78 -8.07
N TYR A 3 -17.13 7.23 -6.96
CA TYR A 3 -16.56 6.06 -6.29
C TYR A 3 -16.43 4.84 -7.21
N LEU A 4 -17.41 4.62 -8.08
CA LEU A 4 -17.39 3.52 -9.06
C LEU A 4 -16.28 3.70 -10.10
N LEU A 5 -16.15 4.90 -10.65
CA LEU A 5 -15.10 5.23 -11.62
C LEU A 5 -13.71 5.12 -10.99
N TYR A 6 -13.56 5.55 -9.73
CA TYR A 6 -12.34 5.35 -8.96
C TYR A 6 -11.99 3.88 -8.81
N SER A 7 -12.95 3.09 -8.35
CA SER A 7 -12.76 1.66 -8.10
C SER A 7 -12.33 0.93 -9.38
N PHE A 8 -12.86 1.35 -10.54
CA PHE A 8 -12.44 0.85 -11.84
C PHE A 8 -10.98 1.17 -12.17
N TYR A 9 -10.51 2.40 -11.89
CA TYR A 9 -9.12 2.77 -12.17
C TYR A 9 -8.10 2.04 -11.28
N VAL A 10 -8.46 1.70 -10.04
CA VAL A 10 -7.57 1.00 -9.09
C VAL A 10 -7.82 -0.51 -9.01
N LEU A 11 -8.64 -1.06 -9.91
CA LEU A 11 -9.07 -2.45 -9.82
C LEU A 11 -7.90 -3.45 -9.80
N PRO A 12 -6.88 -3.36 -10.69
CA PRO A 12 -5.75 -4.28 -10.64
C PRO A 12 -4.98 -4.27 -9.32
N CYS A 13 -4.69 -3.10 -8.74
CA CYS A 13 -4.00 -3.00 -7.45
C CYS A 13 -4.90 -3.37 -6.28
N LEU A 14 -6.22 -3.22 -6.39
CA LEU A 14 -7.18 -3.71 -5.41
C LEU A 14 -7.16 -5.24 -5.32
N LEU A 15 -7.22 -5.92 -6.47
CA LEU A 15 -7.13 -7.39 -6.53
C LEU A 15 -5.73 -7.88 -6.12
N GLY A 16 -4.68 -7.23 -6.62
CA GLY A 16 -3.29 -7.58 -6.28
C GLY A 16 -2.99 -7.38 -4.80
N GLY A 17 -3.42 -6.27 -4.21
CA GLY A 17 -3.25 -5.98 -2.79
C GLY A 17 -4.05 -6.93 -1.89
N LEU A 18 -5.26 -7.33 -2.30
CA LEU A 18 -6.05 -8.34 -1.60
C LEU A 18 -5.35 -9.70 -1.63
N PHE A 19 -4.90 -10.15 -2.81
CA PHE A 19 -4.17 -11.40 -2.97
C PHE A 19 -2.90 -11.42 -2.10
N LEU A 20 -2.09 -10.36 -2.14
CA LEU A 20 -0.88 -10.24 -1.34
C LEU A 20 -1.19 -10.19 0.16
N SER A 21 -2.29 -9.57 0.58
CA SER A 21 -2.70 -9.54 1.98
C SER A 21 -3.09 -10.93 2.48
N ILE A 22 -3.89 -11.67 1.70
CA ILE A 22 -4.28 -13.05 2.04
C ILE A 22 -3.03 -13.95 2.09
N TYR A 23 -2.15 -13.84 1.09
CA TYR A 23 -0.95 -14.65 1.00
C TYR A 23 0.02 -14.35 2.15
N ASP A 24 0.25 -13.07 2.49
CA ASP A 24 1.09 -12.69 3.63
C ASP A 24 0.50 -13.21 4.97
N PHE A 25 -0.82 -13.16 5.12
CA PHE A 25 -1.47 -13.69 6.31
C PHE A 25 -1.29 -15.21 6.48
N LEU A 26 -1.42 -15.96 5.38
CA LEU A 26 -1.34 -17.43 5.35
C LEU A 26 0.09 -17.95 5.36
N ALA A 27 0.95 -17.44 4.47
CA ALA A 27 2.28 -17.95 4.20
C ALA A 27 3.41 -17.13 4.84
N ARG A 28 3.09 -16.02 5.53
CA ARG A 28 4.06 -15.11 6.20
C ARG A 28 5.22 -14.70 5.29
N SER A 29 4.92 -14.55 4.02
CA SER A 29 5.86 -14.20 2.98
C SER A 29 5.14 -13.47 1.87
N VAL A 30 5.85 -12.59 1.16
CA VAL A 30 5.28 -11.81 0.06
C VAL A 30 5.94 -12.26 -1.25
N PRO A 31 5.18 -12.83 -2.19
CA PRO A 31 5.70 -13.27 -3.48
C PRO A 31 6.02 -12.06 -4.37
N ARG A 32 7.32 -11.81 -4.60
CA ARG A 32 7.78 -10.65 -5.38
C ARG A 32 7.30 -10.65 -6.82
N TRP A 33 7.15 -11.83 -7.43
CA TRP A 33 6.61 -11.95 -8.78
C TRP A 33 5.16 -11.44 -8.84
N ALA A 34 4.37 -11.65 -7.80
CA ALA A 34 2.99 -11.20 -7.73
C ALA A 34 2.89 -9.68 -7.47
N VAL A 35 3.83 -9.13 -6.69
CA VAL A 35 3.99 -7.67 -6.57
C VAL A 35 4.31 -7.06 -7.92
N LEU A 36 5.32 -7.60 -8.62
CA LEU A 36 5.77 -7.08 -9.91
C LEU A 36 4.66 -7.17 -10.96
N SER A 37 3.89 -8.28 -11.00
CA SER A 37 2.75 -8.41 -11.90
C SER A 37 1.66 -7.40 -11.58
N ALA A 38 1.29 -7.24 -10.31
CA ALA A 38 0.26 -6.29 -9.89
C ALA A 38 0.63 -4.84 -10.25
N VAL A 39 1.87 -4.43 -9.95
CA VAL A 39 2.37 -3.09 -10.31
C VAL A 39 2.40 -2.91 -11.82
N SER A 40 2.93 -3.88 -12.58
CA SER A 40 3.05 -3.76 -14.03
C SER A 40 1.67 -3.64 -14.70
N ILE A 41 0.72 -4.49 -14.30
CA ILE A 41 -0.65 -4.44 -14.81
C ILE A 41 -1.29 -3.10 -14.45
N GLN A 42 -1.14 -2.61 -13.21
CA GLN A 42 -1.70 -1.34 -12.78
C GLN A 42 -1.10 -0.14 -13.53
N LEU A 43 0.20 -0.15 -13.83
CA LEU A 43 0.84 0.91 -14.61
C LEU A 43 0.34 0.93 -16.05
N ILE A 44 0.18 -0.24 -16.68
CA ILE A 44 -0.44 -0.36 -18.01
C ILE A 44 -1.89 0.14 -17.96
N TRP A 45 -2.63 -0.22 -16.92
CA TRP A 45 -4.02 0.23 -16.73
C TRP A 45 -4.10 1.76 -16.61
N PHE A 46 -3.25 2.37 -15.80
CA PHE A 46 -3.16 3.82 -15.71
C PHE A 46 -2.75 4.47 -17.02
N TYR A 47 -1.81 3.89 -17.77
CA TYR A 47 -1.44 4.40 -19.08
C TYR A 47 -2.63 4.44 -20.04
N VAL A 48 -3.38 3.33 -20.13
CA VAL A 48 -4.52 3.19 -21.05
C VAL A 48 -5.66 4.15 -20.69
N PHE A 49 -5.97 4.32 -19.41
CA PHE A 49 -7.18 5.03 -18.99
C PHE A 49 -6.96 6.45 -18.46
N LEU A 50 -5.76 6.77 -17.96
CA LEU A 50 -5.42 8.07 -17.35
C LEU A 50 -4.21 8.75 -18.01
N GLY A 51 -3.50 8.04 -18.90
CA GLY A 51 -2.38 8.57 -19.66
C GLY A 51 -1.05 8.64 -18.89
N VAL A 52 -0.06 9.24 -19.55
CA VAL A 52 1.35 9.28 -19.11
C VAL A 52 1.54 10.01 -17.77
N THR A 53 0.72 11.04 -17.50
CA THR A 53 0.83 11.81 -16.25
C THR A 53 0.54 10.95 -15.03
N ALA A 54 -0.44 10.05 -15.10
CA ALA A 54 -0.75 9.11 -14.03
C ALA A 54 0.37 8.10 -13.79
N VAL A 55 0.95 7.56 -14.88
CA VAL A 55 2.11 6.66 -14.79
C VAL A 55 3.31 7.35 -14.14
N ARG A 56 3.61 8.59 -14.52
CA ARG A 56 4.69 9.37 -13.92
C ARG A 56 4.47 9.58 -12.42
N THR A 57 3.27 9.96 -12.02
CA THR A 57 2.92 10.13 -10.60
C THR A 57 3.03 8.80 -9.85
N ALA A 58 2.55 7.71 -10.42
CA ALA A 58 2.67 6.36 -9.88
C ALA A 58 4.15 5.96 -9.67
N SER A 59 5.01 6.20 -10.65
CA SER A 59 6.45 5.92 -10.54
C SER A 59 7.10 6.72 -9.42
N VAL A 60 6.79 8.02 -9.30
CA VAL A 60 7.30 8.87 -8.21
C VAL A 60 6.84 8.34 -6.86
N PHE A 61 5.57 7.96 -6.73
CA PHE A 61 5.02 7.43 -5.49
C PHE A 61 5.66 6.10 -5.09
N ILE A 62 5.83 5.17 -6.05
CA ILE A 62 6.55 3.91 -5.82
C ILE A 62 7.98 4.20 -5.33
N LEU A 63 8.71 5.09 -6.01
CA LEU A 63 10.08 5.42 -5.65
C LEU A 63 10.19 6.01 -4.25
N ILE A 64 9.33 6.97 -3.91
CA ILE A 64 9.31 7.58 -2.58
C ILE A 64 8.97 6.54 -1.53
N ALA A 65 7.86 5.83 -1.71
CA ALA A 65 7.33 4.92 -0.69
C ALA A 65 8.25 3.71 -0.49
N CYS A 66 8.66 3.04 -1.56
CA CYS A 66 9.60 1.91 -1.45
C CYS A 66 10.99 2.38 -1.04
N GLY A 67 11.43 3.56 -1.48
CA GLY A 67 12.73 4.12 -1.10
C GLY A 67 12.82 4.38 0.41
N THR A 68 11.84 5.07 0.99
CA THR A 68 11.80 5.30 2.44
C THR A 68 11.68 4.00 3.23
N GLN A 69 10.84 3.07 2.77
CA GLN A 69 10.64 1.79 3.44
C GLN A 69 11.87 0.89 3.32
N PHE A 70 12.63 1.00 2.23
CA PHE A 70 13.91 0.33 2.06
C PHE A 70 14.99 0.90 2.98
N VAL A 71 15.04 2.23 3.16
CA VAL A 71 15.92 2.85 4.16
C VAL A 71 15.60 2.36 5.57
N LEU A 72 14.32 2.27 5.93
CA LEU A 72 13.89 1.71 7.22
C LEU A 72 14.28 0.24 7.36
N PHE A 73 14.15 -0.56 6.30
CA PHE A 73 14.63 -1.94 6.27
C PHE A 73 16.15 -2.04 6.53
N LEU A 74 16.95 -1.12 5.97
CA LEU A 74 18.40 -1.09 6.18
C LEU A 74 18.77 -0.71 7.63
N ILE A 75 18.01 0.20 8.26
CA ILE A 75 18.24 0.65 9.64
C ILE A 75 17.81 -0.43 10.64
N ALA A 76 16.62 -1.00 10.46
CA ALA A 76 16.02 -1.97 11.37
C ALA A 76 16.12 -3.41 10.82
N ARG A 77 17.34 -3.87 10.56
CA ARG A 77 17.61 -5.22 10.02
C ARG A 77 16.98 -6.29 10.93
N GLY A 78 16.05 -7.07 10.37
CA GLY A 78 15.32 -8.12 11.07
C GLY A 78 13.95 -7.71 11.64
N GLY A 79 13.61 -6.42 11.62
CA GLY A 79 12.28 -5.92 12.03
C GLY A 79 11.28 -5.81 10.89
N LEU A 80 11.75 -5.70 9.64
CA LEU A 80 10.92 -5.53 8.45
C LEU A 80 11.34 -6.53 7.36
N GLY A 81 10.38 -7.15 6.67
CA GLY A 81 10.66 -8.01 5.53
C GLY A 81 10.88 -7.21 4.24
N LEU A 82 11.81 -7.64 3.38
CA LEU A 82 11.91 -7.09 2.02
C LEU A 82 10.60 -7.26 1.23
N GLY A 83 9.83 -8.30 1.55
CA GLY A 83 8.49 -8.50 1.01
C GLY A 83 7.56 -7.31 1.30
N ASP A 84 7.53 -6.85 2.55
CA ASP A 84 6.70 -5.72 3.00
C ASP A 84 7.07 -4.41 2.31
N VAL A 85 8.37 -4.20 2.05
CA VAL A 85 8.88 -3.06 1.29
C VAL A 85 8.34 -3.07 -0.14
N THR A 86 8.34 -4.24 -0.78
CA THR A 86 7.86 -4.38 -2.16
C THR A 86 6.33 -4.33 -2.26
N ALA A 87 5.59 -4.92 -1.32
CA ALA A 87 4.12 -4.87 -1.29
C ALA A 87 3.58 -3.44 -1.20
N LEU A 88 4.33 -2.56 -0.52
CA LEU A 88 4.03 -1.13 -0.43
C LEU A 88 3.86 -0.46 -1.81
N ALA A 89 4.59 -0.93 -2.83
CA ALA A 89 4.48 -0.44 -4.20
C ALA A 89 3.07 -0.64 -4.79
N VAL A 90 2.33 -1.65 -4.33
CA VAL A 90 0.96 -1.89 -4.77
C VAL A 90 -0.01 -0.97 -4.03
N SER A 91 0.14 -0.84 -2.70
CA SER A 91 -0.73 -0.01 -1.88
C SER A 91 -0.65 1.48 -2.21
N VAL A 92 0.52 1.99 -2.58
CA VAL A 92 0.70 3.40 -2.91
C VAL A 92 -0.07 3.83 -4.17
N LEU A 93 -0.41 2.88 -5.05
CA LEU A 93 -1.08 3.15 -6.32
C LEU A 93 -2.54 3.58 -6.15
N PHE A 94 -3.16 3.28 -5.01
CA PHE A 94 -4.51 3.75 -4.69
C PHE A 94 -4.63 5.27 -4.76
N PHE A 95 -3.58 6.01 -4.40
CA PHE A 95 -3.67 7.46 -4.28
C PHE A 95 -3.51 8.18 -5.62
N VAL A 96 -3.03 7.51 -6.67
CA VAL A 96 -2.72 8.13 -7.97
C VAL A 96 -3.93 8.79 -8.63
N PRO A 97 -5.14 8.19 -8.70
CA PRO A 97 -6.28 8.78 -9.38
C PRO A 97 -6.93 9.97 -8.65
N THR A 98 -6.44 10.35 -7.48
CA THR A 98 -7.04 11.41 -6.64
C THR A 98 -6.55 12.84 -6.97
N GLY A 99 -5.70 12.98 -8.00
CA GLY A 99 -5.20 14.28 -8.45
C GLY A 99 -4.26 14.95 -7.45
N LEU A 100 -4.38 16.26 -7.25
CA LEU A 100 -3.47 17.05 -6.38
C LEU A 100 -3.54 16.66 -4.89
N ARG A 101 -4.66 16.12 -4.44
CA ARG A 101 -4.87 15.69 -3.04
C ARG A 101 -4.14 14.39 -2.69
N SER A 102 -3.63 13.69 -3.70
CA SER A 102 -2.89 12.44 -3.55
C SER A 102 -1.77 12.52 -2.52
N TRP A 103 -1.02 13.62 -2.47
CA TRP A 103 0.04 13.84 -1.48
C TRP A 103 -0.46 13.88 -0.04
N VAL A 104 -1.59 14.55 0.20
CA VAL A 104 -2.20 14.63 1.53
C VAL A 104 -2.68 13.24 1.96
N LEU A 105 -3.33 12.51 1.05
CA LEU A 105 -3.80 11.16 1.32
C LEU A 105 -2.65 10.18 1.58
N LEU A 106 -1.52 10.30 0.88
CA LEU A 106 -0.32 9.52 1.17
C LEU A 106 0.19 9.75 2.60
N ILE A 107 0.24 11.00 3.04
CA ILE A 107 0.68 11.34 4.40
C ILE A 107 -0.30 10.76 5.43
N ILE A 108 -1.60 10.96 5.23
CA ILE A 108 -2.64 10.41 6.12
C ILE A 108 -2.51 8.89 6.20
N TRP A 109 -2.37 8.22 5.05
CA TRP A 109 -2.20 6.78 4.99
C TRP A 109 -0.96 6.32 5.76
N TRP A 110 0.17 7.01 5.60
CA TRP A 110 1.40 6.67 6.33
C TRP A 110 1.26 6.82 7.84
N LEU A 111 0.64 7.91 8.29
CA LEU A 111 0.37 8.14 9.71
C LEU A 111 -0.54 7.06 10.28
N LEU A 112 -1.59 6.70 9.53
CA LEU A 112 -2.56 5.68 9.94
C LEU A 112 -1.91 4.29 10.00
N MET A 113 -1.13 3.91 8.98
CA MET A 113 -0.35 2.68 8.97
C MET A 113 0.63 2.63 10.16
N SER A 114 1.33 3.72 10.44
CA SER A 114 2.29 3.81 11.55
C SER A 114 1.61 3.64 12.90
N ALA A 115 0.45 4.29 13.10
CA ALA A 115 -0.33 4.16 14.33
C ALA A 115 -0.81 2.72 14.55
N VAL A 116 -1.35 2.06 13.51
CA VAL A 116 -1.84 0.68 13.62
C VAL A 116 -0.70 -0.30 13.90
N LEU A 117 0.43 -0.17 13.21
CA LEU A 117 1.60 -1.03 13.45
C LEU A 117 2.16 -0.84 14.88
N LEU A 118 2.23 0.39 15.38
CA LEU A 118 2.66 0.66 16.76
C LEU A 118 1.73 0.02 17.79
N LEU A 119 0.40 0.10 17.58
CA LEU A 119 -0.57 -0.56 18.44
C LEU A 119 -0.42 -2.09 18.43
N GLN A 120 -0.18 -2.69 17.26
CA GLN A 120 0.05 -4.13 17.14
C GLN A 120 1.34 -4.55 17.87
N ILE A 121 2.43 -3.81 17.72
CA ILE A 121 3.69 -4.05 18.42
C ILE A 121 3.48 -3.93 19.94
N MET A 122 2.84 -2.86 20.41
CA MET A 122 2.54 -2.64 21.82
C MET A 122 1.74 -3.81 22.41
N PHE A 123 0.72 -4.28 21.69
CA PHE A 123 -0.09 -5.42 22.12
C PHE A 123 0.69 -6.72 22.21
N LEU A 124 1.60 -6.99 21.26
CA LEU A 124 2.47 -8.17 21.30
C LEU A 124 3.47 -8.12 22.45
N LEU A 125 4.03 -6.94 22.74
CA LEU A 125 4.91 -6.71 23.87
C LEU A 125 4.19 -6.97 25.20
N LEU A 126 2.97 -6.44 25.35
CA LEU A 126 2.12 -6.69 26.53
C LEU A 126 1.81 -8.19 26.72
N ARG A 127 1.65 -8.94 25.64
CA ARG A 127 1.40 -10.40 25.67
C ARG A 127 2.67 -11.25 25.75
N LYS A 128 3.87 -10.64 25.78
CA LYS A 128 5.18 -11.33 25.72
C LYS A 128 5.28 -12.35 24.58
N ARG A 129 4.59 -12.13 23.45
CA ARG A 129 4.61 -13.03 22.29
C ARG A 129 5.64 -12.57 21.27
N LYS A 130 6.50 -13.49 20.85
CA LYS A 130 7.39 -13.30 19.68
C LYS A 130 6.68 -13.85 18.44
N THR A 131 5.84 -13.04 17.81
CA THR A 131 5.17 -13.41 16.56
C THR A 131 5.43 -12.35 15.50
N SER A 132 5.73 -12.79 14.28
CA SER A 132 5.85 -11.90 13.13
C SER A 132 4.50 -11.30 12.78
N ILE A 133 4.43 -9.98 12.67
CA ILE A 133 3.25 -9.25 12.19
C ILE A 133 3.18 -9.40 10.66
N ALA A 134 1.98 -9.62 10.13
CA ALA A 134 1.73 -9.52 8.68
C ALA A 134 1.51 -8.04 8.35
N CYS A 135 2.51 -7.41 7.73
CA CYS A 135 2.47 -5.96 7.47
C CYS A 135 1.57 -5.63 6.28
N VAL A 136 1.47 -6.51 5.27
CA VAL A 136 0.75 -6.24 4.03
C VAL A 136 -0.76 -6.03 4.24
N PRO A 137 -1.47 -6.86 5.02
CA PRO A 137 -2.89 -6.62 5.33
C PRO A 137 -3.10 -5.27 6.02
N THR A 138 -2.19 -4.88 6.91
CA THR A 138 -2.26 -3.59 7.61
C THR A 138 -2.08 -2.45 6.62
N GLN A 139 -1.04 -2.49 5.78
CA GLN A 139 -0.79 -1.48 4.73
C GLN A 139 -2.00 -1.33 3.80
N PHE A 140 -2.54 -2.44 3.32
CA PHE A 140 -3.66 -2.49 2.39
C PHE A 140 -4.95 -1.98 3.02
N PHE A 141 -5.30 -2.46 4.22
CA PHE A 141 -6.48 -2.00 4.94
C PHE A 141 -6.42 -0.50 5.24
N CYS A 142 -5.26 -0.01 5.68
CA CYS A 142 -5.07 1.42 5.96
C CYS A 142 -5.23 2.27 4.68
N ALA A 143 -4.77 1.76 3.53
CA ALA A 143 -4.95 2.45 2.25
C ALA A 143 -6.43 2.53 1.86
N LEU A 144 -7.14 1.41 1.94
CA LEU A 144 -8.59 1.36 1.68
C LEU A 144 -9.36 2.29 2.61
N LEU A 145 -9.05 2.28 3.92
CA LEU A 145 -9.69 3.15 4.89
C LEU A 145 -9.45 4.63 4.57
N THR A 146 -8.22 5.00 4.22
CA THR A 146 -7.87 6.39 3.86
C THR A 146 -8.68 6.86 2.66
N ILE A 147 -8.82 6.00 1.65
CA ILE A 147 -9.63 6.30 0.45
C ILE A 147 -11.13 6.33 0.78
N ALA A 148 -11.63 5.41 1.61
CA ALA A 148 -13.03 5.40 2.03
C ALA A 148 -13.40 6.68 2.79
N LEU A 149 -12.54 7.11 3.71
CA LEU A 149 -12.70 8.38 4.45
C LEU A 149 -12.65 9.59 3.50
N TYR A 150 -11.78 9.56 2.49
CA TYR A 150 -11.75 10.58 1.46
C TYR A 150 -13.09 10.68 0.72
N PHE A 151 -13.65 9.57 0.24
CA PHE A 151 -14.95 9.59 -0.43
C PHE A 151 -16.09 9.99 0.51
N PHE A 152 -16.04 9.58 1.78
CA PHE A 152 -17.06 9.98 2.76
C PHE A 152 -17.02 11.48 3.09
N ALA A 153 -15.83 12.08 3.13
CA ALA A 153 -15.68 13.51 3.44
C ALA A 153 -16.00 14.46 2.27
N TYR A 154 -16.04 13.95 1.04
CA TYR A 154 -16.21 14.76 -0.18
C TYR A 154 -17.38 14.34 -1.07
N ASN A 155 -18.20 13.38 -0.63
CA ASN A 155 -19.55 13.13 -1.16
C ASN A 155 -20.58 13.89 -0.32
#